data_AF-A0A540M7F9-F1
#
_entry.id   AF-A0A540M7F9-F1
#
_cell.length_a   1.000
_cell.length_b   1.000
_cell.length_c   1.000
_cell.angle_alpha   90.00
_cell.angle_beta   90.00
_cell.angle_gamma   90.00
#
_symmetry.space_group_name_H-M   'P 1'
#
loop_
_entity.id
_entity.type
_entity.pdbx_description
1 polymer ?
#
loop_
_entity_poly.entity_id
_entity_poly.type
_entity_poly.pdbx_seq_one_letter_code
_entity_poly.pdbx_strand_id
1 'polypeptide(L)'
;MFRLWKWLYNHGMVNRECGTNMQFVDEFQGRIVPARGPTDFGWDPVFQPDGYEQTYAEMPKEEKNKISHRFRALALVKSHFAEAGYTFETNCV
;
A
#
# COMPACT_ATOMS: atom_id res chain seq x y z
N MET A 1 21.59 -15.66 6.35
CA MET A 1 21.50 -14.54 7.31
C MET A 1 20.44 -13.58 6.77
N PHE A 2 19.17 -13.83 7.10
CA PHE A 2 18.01 -13.07 6.62
C PHE A 2 17.74 -11.93 7.60
N ARG A 3 17.78 -10.69 7.14
CA ARG A 3 17.30 -9.54 7.90
C ARG A 3 16.01 -9.05 7.28
N LEU A 4 14.90 -9.30 7.97
CA LEU A 4 13.62 -8.60 7.81
C LEU A 4 13.88 -7.09 7.95
N TRP A 5 13.45 -6.29 6.97
CA TRP A 5 13.36 -4.84 7.11
C TRP A 5 11.89 -4.43 7.01
N LYS A 6 11.34 -4.00 8.15
CA LYS A 6 9.97 -3.51 8.32
C LYS A 6 9.97 -2.00 8.08
N TRP A 7 9.30 -1.53 7.03
CA TRP A 7 9.12 -0.10 6.76
C TRP A 7 7.68 0.31 7.05
N LEU A 8 7.50 1.19 8.04
CA LEU A 8 6.21 1.75 8.45
C LEU A 8 6.02 3.11 7.75
N TYR A 9 5.14 3.18 6.75
CA TYR A 9 4.65 4.46 6.21
C TYR A 9 3.27 4.73 6.79
N ASN A 10 3.20 5.69 7.72
CA ASN A 10 2.03 5.94 8.57
C ASN A 10 0.98 6.77 7.82
N HIS A 11 -0.17 6.18 7.48
CA HIS A 11 -1.38 6.92 7.07
C HIS A 11 -2.51 6.53 8.02
N GLY A 12 -2.81 7.42 8.97
CA GLY A 12 -3.90 7.24 9.95
C GLY A 12 -5.10 8.11 9.62
N MET A 13 -6.30 7.64 9.99
CA MET A 13 -7.52 8.45 10.02
C MET A 13 -7.96 8.61 11.48
N VAL A 14 -8.26 9.83 11.90
CA VAL A 14 -8.64 10.14 13.29
C VAL A 14 -10.16 10.13 13.44
N ASN A 15 -10.70 9.30 14.34
CA ASN A 15 -12.11 9.38 14.75
C ASN A 15 -12.25 10.49 15.82
N ARG A 16 -13.12 11.47 15.56
CA ARG A 16 -13.24 12.70 16.36
C ARG A 16 -14.12 12.53 17.62
N GLU A 17 -14.74 11.37 17.84
CA GLU A 17 -15.71 11.17 18.94
C GLU A 17 -15.16 10.42 20.15
N CYS A 18 -14.02 9.71 20.05
CA CYS A 18 -13.45 8.95 21.16
C CYS A 18 -11.97 9.24 21.47
N GLY A 19 -11.35 10.21 20.78
CA GLY A 19 -9.92 10.53 20.97
C GLY A 19 -8.96 9.40 20.57
N THR A 20 -9.45 8.33 19.93
CA THR A 20 -8.63 7.19 19.52
C THR A 20 -8.26 7.32 18.04
N ASN A 21 -6.97 7.35 17.74
CA ASN A 21 -6.47 7.34 16.37
C ASN A 21 -6.60 5.93 15.79
N MET A 22 -7.20 5.79 14.61
CA MET A 22 -7.28 4.52 13.90
C MET A 22 -6.25 4.50 12.76
N GLN A 23 -5.37 3.50 12.76
CA GLN A 23 -4.31 3.35 11.78
C GLN A 23 -4.49 2.03 11.03
N PHE A 24 -4.43 2.10 9.69
CA PHE A 24 -4.44 0.92 8.83
C PHE A 24 -3.07 0.80 8.19
N VAL A 25 -2.35 -0.24 8.58
CA VAL A 25 -0.98 -0.48 8.12
C VAL A 25 -0.96 -1.78 7.35
N ASP A 26 -0.34 -1.74 6.18
CA ASP A 26 -0.09 -2.92 5.38
C ASP A 26 1.39 -3.02 5.01
N GLU A 27 1.92 -4.23 5.15
CA GLU A 27 3.30 -4.57 4.81
C GLU A 27 3.31 -5.43 3.55
N PHE A 28 4.15 -5.04 2.60
CA PHE A 28 4.36 -5.74 1.34
C PHE A 28 5.81 -6.16 1.26
N GLN A 29 6.03 -7.45 1.05
CA GLN A 29 7.35 -8.05 1.07
C GLN A 29 7.99 -7.95 -0.32
N GLY A 30 9.32 -7.86 -0.31
CA GLY A 30 10.11 -7.69 -1.52
C GLY A 30 11.60 -7.61 -1.20
N ARG A 31 12.38 -7.37 -2.25
CA ARG A 31 13.83 -7.26 -2.19
C ARG A 31 14.32 -5.97 -2.82
N ILE A 32 15.45 -5.47 -2.30
CA ILE A 32 16.16 -4.35 -2.89
C ILE A 32 17.08 -4.87 -3.98
N VAL A 33 16.98 -4.29 -5.16
CA VAL A 33 17.75 -4.66 -6.35
C VAL A 33 18.45 -3.44 -6.94
N PRO A 34 19.45 -3.61 -7.82
CA PRO A 34 19.99 -2.51 -8.60
C PRO A 34 18.86 -1.75 -9.32
N ALA A 35 18.99 -0.43 -9.40
CA ALA A 35 17.93 0.41 -9.94
C ALA A 35 17.58 0.03 -11.40
N ARG A 36 16.30 -0.18 -11.69
CA ARG A 36 15.76 -0.44 -13.03
C ARG A 36 14.47 0.34 -13.25
N GLY A 37 14.21 0.74 -14.50
CA GLY A 37 13.03 1.52 -14.88
C GLY A 37 13.15 3.04 -14.61
N PRO A 38 12.07 3.80 -14.88
CA PRO A 38 12.03 5.25 -14.70
C PRO A 38 12.15 5.71 -13.24
N THR A 39 12.93 6.75 -12.99
CA THR A 39 13.15 7.31 -11.63
C THR A 39 12.14 8.41 -11.28
N ASP A 40 10.88 8.22 -11.66
CA ASP A 40 9.86 9.27 -11.53
C ASP A 40 9.39 9.47 -10.08
N PHE A 41 9.50 8.43 -9.24
CA PHE A 41 8.99 8.47 -7.88
C PHE A 41 9.81 7.63 -6.90
N GLY A 42 10.46 8.32 -5.95
CA GLY A 42 11.04 7.72 -4.76
C GLY A 42 11.93 6.51 -5.02
N TRP A 43 11.60 5.39 -4.39
CA TRP A 43 12.37 4.14 -4.38
C TRP A 43 11.83 3.08 -5.33
N ASP A 44 10.83 3.41 -6.16
CA ASP A 44 10.23 2.47 -7.10
C ASP A 44 11.27 1.74 -7.98
N PRO A 45 12.37 2.36 -8.44
CA PRO A 45 13.37 1.69 -9.27
C PRO A 45 14.18 0.62 -8.55
N VAL A 46 14.25 0.64 -7.22
CA VAL A 46 15.13 -0.26 -6.44
C VAL A 46 14.36 -1.34 -5.68
N PHE A 47 13.02 -1.30 -5.70
CA PHE A 47 12.19 -2.27 -4.99
C PHE A 47 11.54 -3.24 -5.97
N GLN A 48 11.87 -4.52 -5.82
CA GLN A 48 11.23 -5.62 -6.52
C GLN A 48 10.34 -6.39 -5.53
N PRO A 49 9.01 -6.37 -5.70
CA PRO A 49 8.12 -7.10 -4.81
C PRO A 49 8.17 -8.61 -5.01
N ASP A 50 7.87 -9.36 -3.95
CA ASP A 50 7.87 -10.83 -4.00
C ASP A 50 6.80 -11.34 -4.98
N GLY A 51 7.16 -12.34 -5.78
CA GLY A 51 6.29 -12.89 -6.82
C GLY A 51 6.30 -12.12 -8.15
N TYR A 52 7.09 -11.05 -8.25
CA TYR A 52 7.28 -10.28 -9.49
C TYR A 52 8.76 -10.24 -9.86
N GLU A 53 9.04 -10.17 -11.16
CA GLU A 53 10.42 -9.97 -11.68
C GLU A 53 10.78 -8.50 -11.92
N GLN A 54 9.77 -7.64 -11.98
CA GLN A 54 9.89 -6.21 -12.27
C GLN A 54 10.05 -5.39 -10.99
N THR A 55 10.76 -4.27 -11.06
CA THR A 55 10.69 -3.24 -10.00
C THR A 55 9.38 -2.46 -10.10
N TYR A 56 9.00 -1.74 -9.05
CA TYR A 56 7.82 -0.88 -9.12
C TYR A 56 7.88 0.21 -10.20
N ALA A 57 9.08 0.63 -10.60
CA ALA A 57 9.24 1.58 -11.69
C ALA A 57 8.99 0.93 -13.06
N GLU A 58 9.30 -0.36 -13.20
CA GLU A 58 9.09 -1.11 -14.45
C GLU A 58 7.62 -1.53 -14.65
N MET A 59 6.81 -1.51 -13.58
CA MET A 59 5.41 -1.94 -13.64
C MET A 59 4.49 -0.88 -14.26
N PRO A 60 3.49 -1.30 -15.07
CA PRO A 60 2.39 -0.44 -15.47
C PRO A 60 1.67 0.14 -14.24
N LYS A 61 1.21 1.39 -14.35
CA LYS A 61 0.58 2.12 -13.23
C LYS A 61 -0.67 1.38 -12.72
N GLU A 62 -1.44 0.78 -13.61
CA GLU A 62 -2.63 0.00 -13.31
C GLU A 62 -2.31 -1.25 -12.48
N GLU A 63 -1.20 -1.92 -12.78
CA GLU A 63 -0.76 -3.12 -12.08
C GLU A 63 -0.16 -2.77 -10.71
N LYS A 64 0.71 -1.76 -10.68
CA LYS A 64 1.26 -1.20 -9.44
C LYS A 64 0.16 -0.77 -8.47
N ASN A 65 -0.89 -0.12 -8.97
CA ASN A 65 -2.00 0.34 -8.13
C ASN A 65 -2.74 -0.83 -7.46
N LYS A 66 -2.85 -2.00 -8.09
CA LYS A 66 -3.52 -3.17 -7.50
C LYS A 66 -2.74 -3.79 -6.34
N ILE A 67 -1.42 -3.66 -6.33
CA ILE A 67 -0.56 -4.30 -5.33
C ILE A 67 0.07 -3.32 -4.34
N SER A 68 -0.05 -2.02 -4.58
CA SER A 68 0.55 -1.00 -3.73
C SER A 68 0.07 -1.08 -2.28
N HIS A 69 0.97 -0.77 -1.34
CA HIS A 69 0.62 -0.64 0.09
C HIS A 69 -0.58 0.29 0.32
N ARG A 70 -0.70 1.35 -0.48
CA ARG A 70 -1.83 2.30 -0.41
C ARG A 70 -3.15 1.60 -0.71
N PHE A 71 -3.20 0.81 -1.77
CA PHE A 71 -4.40 0.05 -2.12
C PHE A 71 -4.78 -0.98 -1.05
N ARG A 72 -3.79 -1.72 -0.53
CA ARG A 72 -4.02 -2.72 0.51
C ARG A 72 -4.48 -2.08 1.83
N ALA A 73 -3.89 -0.97 2.23
CA ALA A 73 -4.34 -0.21 3.39
C ALA A 73 -5.77 0.32 3.21
N LEU A 74 -6.10 0.87 2.02
CA LEU A 74 -7.47 1.31 1.71
C LEU A 74 -8.48 0.15 1.69
N ALA A 75 -8.06 -1.05 1.28
CA ALA A 75 -8.91 -2.23 1.37
C ALA A 75 -9.25 -2.57 2.84
N LEU A 76 -8.29 -2.43 3.76
CA LEU A 76 -8.54 -2.60 5.20
C LEU A 76 -9.53 -1.55 5.74
N VAL A 77 -9.39 -0.29 5.30
CA VAL A 77 -10.35 0.78 5.63
C VAL A 77 -11.75 0.39 5.17
N LYS A 78 -11.87 -0.07 3.91
CA LYS A 78 -13.15 -0.48 3.32
C LYS A 78 -13.78 -1.63 4.11
N SER A 79 -13.01 -2.65 4.46
CA SER A 79 -13.50 -3.79 5.26
C SER A 79 -14.00 -3.35 6.63
N HIS A 80 -13.25 -2.50 7.33
CA HIS A 80 -13.63 -2.01 8.65
C HIS A 80 -14.98 -1.29 8.65
N PHE A 81 -15.20 -0.37 7.71
CA PHE A 81 -16.46 0.35 7.60
C PHE A 81 -17.61 -0.54 7.14
N ALA A 82 -17.35 -1.52 6.27
CA ALA A 82 -18.36 -2.49 5.87
C ALA A 82 -18.82 -3.34 7.07
N GLU A 83 -17.90 -3.80 7.92
CA GLU A 83 -18.21 -4.51 9.18
C GLU A 83 -18.97 -3.62 10.18
N ALA A 84 -18.69 -2.32 10.21
CA ALA A 84 -19.42 -1.34 11.00
C ALA A 84 -20.82 -0.99 10.42
N GLY A 85 -21.23 -1.61 9.31
CA GLY A 85 -22.56 -1.43 8.71
C GLY A 85 -22.69 -0.25 7.75
N TYR A 86 -21.57 0.36 7.33
CA TYR A 86 -21.60 1.42 6.32
C TYR A 86 -21.67 0.84 4.91
N THR A 87 -22.55 1.40 4.09
CA THR A 87 -22.67 1.07 2.67
C THR A 87 -21.85 2.04 1.82
N PHE A 88 -21.01 1.49 0.95
CA PHE A 88 -20.25 2.29 -0.02
C PHE A 88 -21.02 2.40 -1.34
N GLU A 89 -21.50 3.59 -1.68
CA GLU A 89 -22.02 3.86 -3.02
C GLU A 89 -20.85 4.00 -4.00
N THR A 90 -20.88 3.21 -5.07
CA THR A 90 -19.84 3.23 -6.13
C THR A 90 -20.32 3.89 -7.41
N ASN A 91 -21.52 4.49 -7.40
CA ASN A 91 -22.21 5.03 -8.56
C ASN A 91 -22.16 6.56 -8.68
N CYS A 92 -21.19 7.21 -8.03
CA CYS A 92 -20.96 8.64 -8.25
C CYS A 92 -20.12 8.81 -9.53
N VAL A 93 -20.81 9.17 -10.61
CA VAL A 93 -20.22 9.60 -11.89
C VAL A 93 -19.77 11.05 -11.79
#